data_AF-A0A4Q5HRU1-F1
#
_entry.id   AF-A0A4Q5HRU1-F1
#
_cell.length_a   1.000
_cell.length_b   1.000
_cell.length_c   1.000
_cell.angle_alpha   90.00
_cell.angle_beta   90.00
_cell.angle_gamma   90.00
#
_symmetry.space_group_name_H-M   'P 1'
#
loop_
_entity.id
_entity.type
_entity.pdbx_description
1 polymer ?
#
loop_
_entity_poly.entity_id
_entity_poly.type
_entity_poly.pdbx_seq_one_letter_code
_entity_poly.pdbx_strand_id
1 'polypeptide(L)'
;MRLSLATRYRLLNFQVTESDGVLWIGFRPGMVHAIVKEVWNGLPLTRSDAEQYYTELALLGKRYGNPYFRIVAHGGFLSEALSFELHGLTVSDESYIESLSSGRHVELYPHNEAAYRAVIKGFGQHRIGAVAQATGTGKSYLLARYIADHAEERILVLAPNVTILNEIRKAVGFRVCCTTSLKEEYFLEQLALNY
;
A
#
# COMPACT_ATOMS: atom_id res chain seq x y z
N MET A 1 12.68 -14.28 18.68
CA MET A 1 12.41 -12.88 19.07
C MET A 1 11.51 -12.29 17.99
N ARG A 2 10.33 -11.74 18.30
CA ARG A 2 9.50 -11.03 17.31
C ARG A 2 10.24 -9.74 16.92
N LEU A 3 10.39 -9.46 15.63
CA LEU A 3 10.97 -8.20 15.16
C LEU A 3 10.01 -7.04 15.48
N SER A 4 10.56 -5.92 15.96
CA SER A 4 9.79 -4.69 16.16
C SER A 4 9.32 -4.12 14.82
N LEU A 5 8.22 -3.36 14.84
CA LEU A 5 7.71 -2.70 13.65
C LEU A 5 8.74 -1.77 13.00
N ALA A 6 9.51 -1.04 13.80
CA ALA A 6 10.59 -0.19 13.32
C ALA A 6 11.67 -0.97 12.53
N THR A 7 12.08 -2.13 13.04
CA THR A 7 13.05 -3.00 12.34
C THR A 7 12.50 -3.52 11.02
N ARG A 8 11.20 -3.85 10.95
CA ARG A 8 10.56 -4.30 9.71
C ARG A 8 10.57 -3.23 8.62
N TYR A 9 10.26 -1.98 8.96
CA TYR A 9 10.38 -0.86 8.03
C TYR A 9 11.83 -0.66 7.56
N ARG A 10 12.81 -0.72 8.47
CA ARG A 10 14.23 -0.56 8.11
C ARG A 10 14.71 -1.65 7.14
N LEU A 11 14.24 -2.90 7.31
CA LEU A 11 14.57 -4.00 6.39
C LEU A 11 14.04 -3.79 4.97
N LEU A 12 12.98 -2.98 4.82
CA LEU A 12 12.45 -2.55 3.53
C LEU A 12 13.06 -1.24 3.03
N ASN A 13 14.17 -0.80 3.65
CA ASN A 13 14.92 0.43 3.32
C ASN A 13 14.18 1.74 3.57
N PHE A 14 13.14 1.73 4.41
CA PHE A 14 12.52 2.96 4.89
C PHE A 14 13.42 3.66 5.90
N GLN A 15 13.39 4.99 5.89
CA GLN A 15 13.94 5.81 6.95
C GLN A 15 12.99 5.78 8.14
N VAL A 16 13.49 5.45 9.33
CA VAL A 16 12.68 5.28 10.53
C VAL A 16 13.31 6.02 11.70
N THR A 17 12.58 7.01 12.22
CA THR A 17 12.88 7.68 13.48
C THR A 17 11.82 7.32 14.50
N GLU A 18 12.22 6.99 15.73
CA GLU A 18 11.32 6.62 16.83
C GLU A 18 11.29 7.79 17.82
N SER A 19 10.14 8.42 18.00
CA SER A 19 9.93 9.55 18.93
C SER A 19 8.46 9.68 19.26
N ASP A 20 8.11 10.25 20.43
CA ASP A 20 6.72 10.55 20.83
C ASP A 20 5.80 9.33 20.83
N GLY A 21 6.36 8.13 21.02
CA GLY A 21 5.62 6.87 20.99
C GLY A 21 5.02 6.53 19.62
N VAL A 22 5.63 7.04 18.54
CA VAL A 22 5.28 6.76 17.14
C VAL A 22 6.55 6.49 16.31
N LEU A 23 6.36 5.96 15.10
CA LEU A 23 7.40 5.85 14.09
C LEU A 23 7.19 6.92 13.03
N TRP A 24 8.24 7.68 12.74
CA TRP A 24 8.30 8.65 11.66
C TRP A 24 8.95 7.97 10.46
N ILE A 25 8.14 7.73 9.42
CA ILE A 25 8.54 6.94 8.26
C ILE A 25 8.80 7.84 7.06
N GLY A 26 9.97 7.66 6.45
CA GLY A 26 10.39 8.35 5.24
C GLY A 26 10.72 7.39 4.11
N PHE A 27 10.19 7.64 2.91
CA PHE A 27 10.53 6.87 1.72
C PHE A 27 11.90 7.28 1.14
N ARG A 28 12.38 8.47 1.50
CA ARG A 28 13.66 9.03 1.09
C ARG A 28 14.31 9.79 2.25
N PRO A 29 15.65 9.92 2.26
CA PRO A 29 16.36 10.67 3.29
C PRO A 29 15.84 12.11 3.43
N GLY A 30 15.70 12.57 4.67
CA GLY A 30 15.33 13.96 4.99
C GLY A 30 13.85 14.32 4.83
N MET A 31 12.96 13.36 4.52
CA MET A 31 11.52 13.62 4.38
C MET A 31 10.67 12.62 5.16
N VAL A 32 9.80 13.15 6.02
CA VAL A 32 8.73 12.37 6.68
C VAL A 32 7.54 12.28 5.72
N HIS A 33 7.10 11.06 5.44
CA HIS A 33 5.94 10.80 4.58
C HIS A 33 4.76 10.29 5.40
N ALA A 34 5.02 9.51 6.45
CA ALA A 34 3.98 8.97 7.31
C ALA A 34 4.37 8.98 8.79
N ILE A 35 3.37 9.09 9.66
CA ILE A 35 3.47 8.80 11.09
C ILE A 35 2.71 7.51 11.35
N VAL A 36 3.39 6.55 11.97
CA VAL A 36 2.83 5.22 12.26
C VAL A 36 2.72 5.01 13.76
N LYS A 37 1.51 4.70 14.23
CA LYS A 37 1.22 4.35 15.63
C LYS A 37 1.00 2.85 15.74
N GLU A 38 1.87 2.16 16.48
CA GLU A 38 1.64 0.78 16.88
C GLU A 38 0.76 0.75 18.14
N VAL A 39 -0.32 -0.02 18.11
CA VAL A 39 -1.34 -0.09 19.16
C VAL A 39 -1.54 -1.53 19.59
N TRP A 40 -1.23 -1.81 20.86
CA TRP A 40 -1.38 -3.13 21.48
C TRP A 40 -2.77 -3.30 22.10
N ASN A 41 -3.81 -3.22 21.27
CA ASN A 41 -5.20 -3.40 21.69
C ASN A 41 -5.57 -4.89 21.84
N GLY A 42 -6.41 -5.21 22.82
CA GLY A 42 -6.97 -6.57 22.99
C GLY A 42 -8.31 -6.78 22.28
N LEU A 43 -9.07 -5.71 22.05
CA LEU A 43 -10.32 -5.70 21.30
C LEU A 43 -10.15 -4.86 20.02
N PRO A 44 -10.88 -5.17 18.93
CA PRO A 44 -10.78 -4.42 17.68
C PRO A 44 -11.07 -2.93 17.86
N LEU A 45 -10.28 -2.08 17.21
CA LEU A 45 -10.50 -0.64 17.21
C LEU A 45 -11.83 -0.27 16.56
N THR A 46 -12.57 0.61 17.21
CA THR A 46 -13.82 1.18 16.73
C THR A 46 -13.59 2.45 15.90
N ARG A 47 -14.66 3.00 15.33
CA ARG A 47 -14.64 4.33 14.70
C ARG A 47 -14.18 5.43 15.66
N SER A 48 -14.63 5.37 16.93
CA SER A 48 -14.29 6.36 17.94
C SER A 48 -12.80 6.31 18.29
N ASP A 49 -12.23 5.10 18.37
CA ASP A 49 -10.80 4.94 18.61
C ASP A 49 -9.98 5.51 17.45
N ALA A 50 -10.38 5.22 16.21
CA ALA A 50 -9.74 5.77 15.02
C ALA A 50 -9.80 7.30 14.97
N GLU A 51 -10.93 7.92 15.35
CA GLU A 51 -11.09 9.37 15.43
C GLU A 51 -10.19 10.01 16.49
N GLN A 52 -10.08 9.37 17.65
CA GLN A 52 -9.19 9.82 18.71
C GLN A 52 -7.72 9.80 18.26
N TYR A 53 -7.27 8.68 17.68
CA TYR A 53 -5.91 8.58 17.14
C TYR A 53 -5.67 9.54 15.98
N TYR A 54 -6.64 9.72 15.08
CA TYR A 54 -6.53 10.71 14.02
C TYR A 54 -6.26 12.12 14.58
N THR A 55 -6.99 12.51 15.63
CA THR A 55 -6.82 13.82 16.26
C THR A 55 -5.45 13.96 16.91
N GLU A 56 -4.98 12.94 17.65
CA GLU A 56 -3.65 12.90 18.26
C GLU A 56 -2.54 13.04 17.21
N LEU A 57 -2.59 12.21 16.15
CA LEU A 57 -1.59 12.19 15.09
C LEU A 57 -1.62 13.45 14.25
N ALA A 58 -2.80 14.01 13.97
CA ALA A 58 -2.93 15.28 13.26
C ALA A 58 -2.28 16.43 14.03
N LEU A 59 -2.45 16.49 15.36
CA LEU A 59 -1.78 17.49 16.21
C LEU A 59 -0.25 17.32 16.17
N LEU A 60 0.24 16.08 16.25
CA LEU A 60 1.66 15.77 16.18
C LEU A 60 2.27 16.13 14.80
N GLY A 61 1.54 15.84 13.72
CA GLY A 61 1.97 16.03 12.34
C GLY A 61 1.96 17.47 11.83
N LYS A 62 1.33 18.43 12.53
CA LYS A 62 1.23 19.85 12.10
C LYS A 62 2.57 20.49 11.73
N ARG A 63 3.66 20.05 12.36
CA ARG A 63 5.01 20.61 12.16
C ARG A 63 5.75 20.00 10.96
N TYR A 64 5.19 18.97 10.33
CA TYR A 64 5.89 18.13 9.36
C TYR A 64 5.21 18.06 7.98
N GLY A 65 4.45 19.09 7.61
CA GLY A 65 3.93 19.24 6.24
C GLY A 65 2.76 18.32 5.90
N ASN A 66 1.90 17.99 6.88
CA ASN A 66 0.74 17.10 6.75
C ASN A 66 1.12 15.68 6.27
N PRO A 67 1.85 14.92 7.09
CA PRO A 67 2.12 13.51 6.80
C PRO A 67 0.81 12.71 6.79
N TYR A 68 0.83 11.56 6.12
CA TYR A 68 -0.24 10.59 6.24
C TYR A 68 -0.08 9.81 7.56
N PHE A 69 -1.17 9.22 8.03
CA PHE A 69 -1.21 8.49 9.29
C PHE A 69 -1.47 7.02 9.05
N ARG A 70 -0.83 6.16 9.84
CA ARG A 70 -1.15 4.72 9.90
C ARG A 70 -1.25 4.27 11.34
N ILE A 71 -2.30 3.54 11.67
CA ILE A 71 -2.42 2.80 12.93
C ILE A 71 -2.19 1.33 12.62
N VAL A 72 -1.34 0.66 13.39
CA VAL A 72 -1.12 -0.79 13.33
C VAL A 72 -1.67 -1.38 14.62
N ALA A 73 -2.86 -1.98 14.54
CA ALA A 73 -3.64 -2.47 15.66
C ALA A 73 -3.52 -4.00 15.81
N HIS A 74 -2.88 -4.45 16.87
CA HIS A 74 -2.67 -5.89 17.13
C HIS A 74 -3.97 -6.66 17.40
N GLY A 75 -4.98 -6.00 17.98
CA GLY A 75 -6.31 -6.57 18.20
C GLY A 75 -7.26 -6.44 17.01
N GLY A 76 -6.77 -5.97 15.85
CA GLY A 76 -7.57 -5.69 14.66
C GLY A 76 -8.41 -4.41 14.77
N PHE A 77 -9.35 -4.25 13.84
CA PHE A 77 -10.24 -3.09 13.74
C PHE A 77 -11.59 -3.48 13.13
N LEU A 78 -12.63 -2.72 13.46
CA LEU A 78 -13.94 -2.80 12.82
C LEU A 78 -13.95 -2.01 11.51
N SER A 79 -14.84 -2.37 10.58
CA SER A 79 -14.90 -1.74 9.25
C SER A 79 -15.12 -0.22 9.31
N GLU A 80 -15.82 0.24 10.34
CA GLU A 80 -16.15 1.62 10.62
C GLU A 80 -14.92 2.45 11.01
N ALA A 81 -13.83 1.82 11.48
CA ALA A 81 -12.55 2.48 11.75
C ALA A 81 -11.87 3.00 10.46
N LEU A 82 -12.27 2.47 9.29
CA LEU A 82 -11.76 2.91 7.99
C LEU A 82 -12.38 4.23 7.50
N SER A 83 -13.29 4.85 8.26
CA SER A 83 -13.96 6.09 7.84
C SER A 83 -13.01 7.26 7.58
N PHE A 84 -11.76 7.17 8.06
CA PHE A 84 -10.74 8.20 7.94
C PHE A 84 -9.69 7.93 6.85
N GLU A 85 -9.80 6.86 6.05
CA GLU A 85 -8.84 6.56 4.97
C GLU A 85 -8.77 7.67 3.92
N LEU A 86 -9.92 8.25 3.56
CA LEU A 86 -9.99 9.41 2.65
C LEU A 86 -9.52 10.72 3.30
N HIS A 87 -9.34 10.73 4.62
CA HIS A 87 -8.81 11.85 5.39
C HIS A 87 -7.31 11.67 5.72
N GLY A 88 -6.66 10.67 5.11
CA GLY A 88 -5.23 10.46 5.27
C GLY A 88 -4.83 9.53 6.41
N LEU A 89 -5.77 8.79 7.02
CA LEU A 89 -5.48 7.79 8.05
C LEU A 89 -5.81 6.36 7.59
N THR A 90 -4.81 5.50 7.57
CA THR A 90 -5.00 4.06 7.35
C THR A 90 -5.01 3.28 8.65
N VAL A 91 -5.88 2.27 8.78
CA VAL A 91 -5.87 1.33 9.92
C VAL A 91 -5.49 -0.06 9.41
N SER A 92 -4.46 -0.64 10.02
CA SER A 92 -3.84 -1.91 9.66
C SER A 92 -3.80 -2.85 10.87
N ASP A 93 -3.60 -4.13 10.61
CA ASP A 93 -3.56 -5.19 11.62
C ASP A 93 -2.35 -6.13 11.41
N GLU A 94 -2.39 -7.31 12.01
CA GLU A 94 -1.32 -8.32 11.90
C GLU A 94 -1.01 -8.72 10.45
N SER A 95 -1.99 -8.70 9.54
CA SER A 95 -1.75 -9.02 8.11
C SER A 95 -0.79 -8.01 7.46
N TYR A 96 -0.84 -6.75 7.89
CA TYR A 96 0.09 -5.72 7.46
C TYR A 96 1.51 -6.00 7.99
N ILE A 97 1.63 -6.41 9.25
CA ILE A 97 2.91 -6.78 9.86
C ILE A 97 3.52 -8.00 9.15
N GLU A 98 2.72 -9.02 8.87
CA GLU A 98 3.12 -10.20 8.08
C GLU A 98 3.58 -9.77 6.69
N SER A 99 2.85 -8.88 6.03
CA SER A 99 3.22 -8.33 4.73
C SER A 99 4.56 -7.60 4.79
N LEU A 100 4.82 -6.73 5.78
CA LEU A 100 6.12 -6.09 5.98
C LEU A 100 7.24 -7.13 6.21
N SER A 101 6.93 -8.22 6.93
CA SER A 101 7.87 -9.31 7.22
C SER A 101 8.27 -10.10 5.99
N SER A 102 7.41 -10.13 4.97
CA SER A 102 7.65 -10.92 3.75
C SER A 102 8.81 -10.40 2.91
N GLY A 103 9.26 -9.16 3.14
CA GLY A 103 10.24 -8.49 2.28
C GLY A 103 9.69 -8.04 0.92
N ARG A 104 8.40 -8.26 0.65
CA ARG A 104 7.73 -7.94 -0.62
C ARG A 104 6.72 -6.80 -0.51
N HIS A 105 6.61 -6.16 0.65
CA HIS A 105 5.58 -5.16 0.92
C HIS A 105 5.71 -3.91 0.04
N VAL A 106 4.62 -3.51 -0.60
CA VAL A 106 4.49 -2.22 -1.27
C VAL A 106 3.65 -1.29 -0.39
N GLU A 107 4.28 -0.27 0.18
CA GLU A 107 3.58 0.72 1.01
C GLU A 107 2.69 1.61 0.14
N LEU A 108 1.41 1.74 0.51
CA LEU A 108 0.45 2.61 -0.18
C LEU A 108 0.08 3.82 0.67
N TYR A 109 -0.21 4.93 -0.01
CA TYR A 109 -0.90 6.06 0.61
C TYR A 109 -2.34 5.69 0.99
N PRO A 110 -2.95 6.36 1.99
CA PRO A 110 -4.27 6.00 2.50
C PRO A 110 -5.37 5.91 1.44
N HIS A 111 -5.43 6.85 0.49
CA HIS A 111 -6.40 6.79 -0.60
C HIS A 111 -6.18 5.62 -1.57
N ASN A 112 -4.92 5.19 -1.74
CA ASN A 112 -4.58 4.02 -2.53
C ASN A 112 -4.84 2.73 -1.74
N GLU A 113 -4.64 2.72 -0.42
CA GLU A 113 -5.04 1.58 0.41
C GLU A 113 -6.55 1.34 0.32
N ALA A 114 -7.36 2.41 0.46
CA ALA A 114 -8.81 2.33 0.32
C ALA A 114 -9.21 1.80 -1.07
N ALA A 115 -8.57 2.30 -2.14
CA ALA A 115 -8.79 1.81 -3.50
C ALA A 115 -8.39 0.33 -3.64
N TYR A 116 -7.27 -0.08 -3.05
CA TYR A 116 -6.79 -1.46 -3.10
C TYR A 116 -7.72 -2.42 -2.37
N ARG A 117 -8.21 -2.06 -1.17
CA ARG A 117 -9.24 -2.82 -0.45
C ARG A 117 -10.50 -3.00 -1.30
N ALA A 118 -10.93 -1.95 -2.00
CA ALA A 118 -12.08 -2.03 -2.90
C ALA A 118 -11.82 -2.98 -4.08
N VAL A 119 -10.61 -2.99 -4.65
CA VAL A 119 -10.20 -3.94 -5.70
C VAL A 119 -10.28 -5.38 -5.20
N ILE A 120 -9.66 -5.69 -4.05
CA ILE A 120 -9.65 -7.05 -3.49
C ILE A 120 -11.08 -7.51 -3.16
N LYS A 121 -11.89 -6.64 -2.52
CA LYS A 121 -13.30 -6.94 -2.25
C LYS A 121 -14.09 -7.20 -3.53
N GLY A 122 -13.88 -6.38 -4.57
CA GLY A 122 -14.54 -6.52 -5.86
C GLY A 122 -14.19 -7.86 -6.55
N PHE A 123 -12.92 -8.26 -6.53
CA PHE A 123 -12.51 -9.55 -7.11
C PHE A 123 -13.02 -10.78 -6.35
N GLY A 124 -13.38 -10.64 -5.07
CA GLY A 124 -14.11 -11.68 -4.34
C GLY A 124 -15.51 -11.96 -4.91
N GLN A 125 -16.09 -11.04 -5.69
CA GLN A 125 -17.45 -11.13 -6.22
C GLN A 125 -17.51 -11.12 -7.76
N HIS A 126 -16.48 -10.58 -8.41
CA HIS A 126 -16.45 -10.33 -9.84
C HIS A 126 -15.11 -10.78 -10.45
N ARG A 127 -15.13 -11.14 -11.73
CA ARG A 127 -13.91 -11.53 -12.47
C ARG A 127 -13.21 -10.36 -13.16
N ILE A 128 -13.91 -9.23 -13.30
CA ILE A 128 -13.45 -8.05 -14.02
C ILE A 128 -13.78 -6.84 -13.16
N GLY A 129 -12.82 -5.92 -13.05
CA GLY A 129 -12.97 -4.65 -12.35
C GLY A 129 -12.20 -3.55 -13.05
N ALA A 130 -12.58 -2.30 -12.80
CA ALA A 130 -11.89 -1.13 -13.32
C ALA A 130 -11.60 -0.16 -12.17
N VAL A 131 -10.40 0.41 -12.16
CA VAL A 131 -9.99 1.44 -11.20
C VAL A 131 -9.79 2.75 -11.94
N ALA A 132 -10.64 3.73 -11.66
CA ALA A 132 -10.52 5.08 -12.19
C ALA A 132 -9.95 6.01 -11.13
N GLN A 133 -8.77 6.57 -11.38
CA GLN A 133 -8.18 7.67 -10.60
C GLN A 133 -7.50 8.65 -11.55
N ALA A 134 -7.15 9.86 -11.10
CA ALA A 134 -6.39 10.84 -11.89
C ALA A 134 -4.91 10.41 -12.10
N THR A 135 -4.23 10.95 -13.11
CA THR A 135 -2.78 10.72 -13.28
C THR A 135 -2.01 11.33 -12.11
N GLY A 136 -0.94 10.65 -11.65
CA GLY A 136 -0.15 11.10 -10.50
C GLY A 136 -0.67 10.68 -9.12
N THR A 137 -1.85 10.04 -9.03
CA THR A 137 -2.41 9.57 -7.73
C THR A 137 -1.82 8.24 -7.25
N GLY A 138 -1.01 7.58 -8.07
CA GLY A 138 -0.37 6.31 -7.70
C GLY A 138 -1.08 5.04 -8.17
N LYS A 139 -1.94 5.08 -9.20
CA LYS A 139 -2.60 3.88 -9.78
C LYS A 139 -1.64 2.70 -10.01
N SER A 140 -0.44 2.95 -10.53
CA SER A 140 0.56 1.91 -10.78
C SER A 140 1.02 1.20 -9.51
N TYR A 141 0.95 1.86 -8.35
CA TYR A 141 1.26 1.24 -7.06
C TYR A 141 0.17 0.26 -6.61
N LEU A 142 -1.09 0.43 -7.04
CA LEU A 142 -2.14 -0.57 -6.81
C LEU A 142 -1.80 -1.88 -7.55
N LEU A 143 -1.30 -1.79 -8.78
CA LEU A 143 -0.82 -2.95 -9.54
C LEU A 143 0.42 -3.56 -8.89
N ALA A 144 1.39 -2.74 -8.48
CA ALA A 144 2.58 -3.23 -7.78
C ALA A 144 2.22 -3.96 -6.49
N ARG A 145 1.27 -3.41 -5.71
CA ARG A 145 0.74 -4.04 -4.50
C ARG A 145 0.05 -5.36 -4.80
N TYR A 146 -0.79 -5.40 -5.84
CA TYR A 146 -1.44 -6.63 -6.27
C TYR A 146 -0.42 -7.72 -6.62
N ILE A 147 0.60 -7.39 -7.41
CA ILE A 147 1.68 -8.33 -7.77
C ILE A 147 2.43 -8.82 -6.52
N ALA A 148 2.67 -7.93 -5.55
CA ALA A 148 3.33 -8.28 -4.30
C ALA A 148 2.53 -9.26 -3.45
N ASP A 149 1.24 -9.03 -3.28
CA ASP A 149 0.36 -9.88 -2.46
C ASP A 149 0.05 -11.22 -3.18
N HIS A 150 0.14 -11.26 -4.52
CA HIS A 150 -0.13 -12.42 -5.36
C HIS A 150 1.14 -12.96 -6.06
N ALA A 151 2.29 -12.89 -5.38
CA ALA A 151 3.61 -13.17 -5.96
C ALA A 151 3.79 -14.61 -6.50
N GLU A 152 2.96 -15.56 -6.08
CA GLU A 152 2.99 -16.95 -6.55
C GLU A 152 2.08 -17.18 -7.78
N GLU A 153 1.28 -16.19 -8.17
CA GLU A 153 0.37 -16.25 -9.31
C GLU A 153 1.03 -15.80 -10.62
N ARG A 154 0.46 -16.21 -11.76
CA ARG A 154 0.89 -15.75 -13.09
C ARG A 154 0.11 -14.50 -13.47
N ILE A 155 0.77 -13.34 -13.46
CA ILE A 155 0.15 -12.05 -13.73
C ILE A 155 0.67 -11.46 -15.05
N LEU A 156 -0.23 -11.18 -16.00
CA LEU A 156 0.08 -10.46 -17.23
C LEU A 156 -0.21 -8.96 -17.06
N VAL A 157 0.82 -8.14 -17.16
CA VAL A 157 0.70 -6.67 -17.13
C VAL A 157 0.90 -6.12 -18.53
N LEU A 158 -0.13 -5.44 -19.05
CA LEU A 158 -0.09 -4.73 -20.32
C LEU A 158 -0.01 -3.23 -20.05
N ALA A 159 0.91 -2.55 -20.73
CA ALA A 159 1.06 -1.10 -20.64
C ALA A 159 1.47 -0.52 -22.01
N PRO A 160 1.06 0.71 -22.32
CA PRO A 160 1.35 1.34 -23.62
C PRO A 160 2.84 1.71 -23.79
N ASN A 161 3.63 1.75 -22.71
CA ASN A 161 5.04 2.12 -22.77
C ASN A 161 5.88 1.30 -21.77
N VAL A 162 7.07 0.89 -22.20
CA VAL A 162 8.05 0.17 -21.38
C VAL A 162 8.46 0.91 -20.11
N THR A 163 8.44 2.25 -20.13
CA THR A 163 8.73 3.07 -18.94
C THR A 163 7.74 2.77 -17.80
N ILE A 164 6.45 2.58 -18.11
CA ILE A 164 5.44 2.23 -17.10
C ILE A 164 5.74 0.85 -16.50
N LEU A 165 6.09 -0.13 -17.34
CA LEU A 165 6.48 -1.47 -16.88
C LEU A 165 7.72 -1.42 -16.00
N ASN A 166 8.70 -0.58 -16.34
CA ASN A 166 9.92 -0.42 -15.55
C ASN A 166 9.64 0.21 -14.18
N GLU A 167 8.76 1.20 -14.09
CA GLU A 167 8.35 1.78 -12.81
C GLU A 167 7.58 0.78 -11.94
N ILE A 168 6.69 -0.04 -12.52
CA ILE A 168 6.02 -1.12 -11.78
C ILE A 168 7.05 -2.13 -11.24
N ARG A 169 8.00 -2.57 -12.08
CA ARG A 169 9.06 -3.51 -11.66
C ARG A 169 9.90 -2.94 -10.51
N LYS A 170 10.27 -1.66 -10.58
CA LYS A 170 11.00 -0.99 -9.50
C LYS A 170 10.19 -0.97 -8.20
N ALA A 171 8.90 -0.66 -8.28
CA ALA A 171 8.01 -0.61 -7.11
C ALA A 171 7.81 -1.99 -6.45
N VAL A 172 7.77 -3.06 -7.25
CA VAL A 172 7.64 -4.42 -6.71
C VAL A 172 8.95 -4.89 -6.04
N GLY A 173 10.11 -4.50 -6.54
CA GLY A 173 11.39 -4.61 -5.81
C GLY A 173 11.99 -6.02 -5.65
N PHE A 174 11.26 -7.10 -5.96
CA PHE A 174 11.76 -8.48 -6.00
C PHE A 174 11.71 -9.06 -7.42
N ARG A 175 12.43 -10.16 -7.69
CA ARG A 175 12.40 -10.82 -9.01
C ARG A 175 11.01 -11.39 -9.28
N VAL A 176 10.16 -10.61 -9.96
CA VAL A 176 8.92 -11.10 -10.54
C VAL A 176 9.25 -11.81 -11.84
N CYS A 177 8.82 -13.05 -12.01
CA CYS A 177 8.92 -13.78 -13.28
C CYS A 177 7.81 -13.28 -14.24
N CYS A 178 7.79 -11.99 -14.56
CA CYS A 178 6.81 -11.39 -15.47
C CYS A 178 7.48 -10.36 -16.38
N THR A 179 7.78 -10.76 -17.62
CA THR A 179 8.21 -9.84 -18.68
C THR A 179 7.60 -10.22 -20.02
N THR A 180 6.60 -9.47 -20.48
CA THR A 180 6.43 -9.25 -21.93
C THR A 180 5.83 -7.85 -22.14
N SER A 181 6.56 -7.01 -22.87
CA SER A 181 6.02 -5.79 -23.46
C SER A 181 5.47 -6.19 -24.81
N LEU A 182 4.15 -6.18 -25.00
CA LEU A 182 3.59 -6.25 -26.34
C LEU A 182 3.79 -4.88 -26.98
N LYS A 183 4.69 -4.78 -27.96
CA LYS A 183 4.69 -3.65 -28.90
C LYS A 183 3.31 -3.62 -29.59
N GLU A 184 2.75 -2.44 -29.84
CA GLU A 184 1.48 -2.26 -30.54
C GLU A 184 1.38 -3.06 -31.86
N GLU A 185 2.51 -3.34 -32.52
CA GLU A 185 2.58 -4.17 -33.74
C GLU A 185 2.07 -5.61 -33.52
N TYR A 186 2.27 -6.22 -32.35
CA TYR A 186 1.83 -7.60 -32.09
C TYR A 186 0.31 -7.72 -31.85
N PHE A 187 -0.34 -6.64 -31.40
CA PHE A 187 -1.78 -6.67 -31.15
C PHE A 187 -2.57 -6.65 -32.47
N LEU A 188 -2.06 -5.96 -33.48
CA LEU A 188 -2.65 -5.99 -34.82
C LEU A 188 -2.39 -7.31 -35.55
N GLU A 189 -1.23 -7.95 -35.38
CA GLU A 189 -0.97 -9.26 -36.00
C GLU A 189 -1.81 -10.39 -35.39
N GLN A 190 -2.04 -10.41 -34.06
CA GLN A 190 -2.89 -11.45 -33.45
C GLN A 190 -4.39 -11.23 -33.65
N LEU A 191 -4.85 -9.99 -33.90
CA LEU A 191 -6.22 -9.73 -34.34
C LEU A 191 -6.41 -10.00 -35.83
N ALA A 192 -5.38 -9.84 -36.66
CA ALA A 192 -5.42 -10.15 -38.09
C ALA A 192 -5.31 -11.65 -38.41
N LEU A 193 -4.79 -12.47 -37.49
CA LEU A 193 -4.70 -13.92 -37.64
C LEU A 193 -5.94 -14.70 -37.15
N ASN A 194 -6.94 -14.00 -36.60
CA ASN A 194 -8.20 -14.58 -36.12
C ASN A 194 -9.43 -14.10 -36.92
N TYR A 195 -9.23 -13.60 -38.15
CA TYR A 195 -10.29 -13.37 -39.14
C TYR A 195 -9.89 -13.93 -40.50
#